data_AF-A0A949L2J6-F1
#
_entry.id   AF-A0A949L2J6-F1
#
_cell.length_a   1.000
_cell.length_b   1.000
_cell.length_c   1.000
_cell.angle_alpha   90.00
_cell.angle_beta   90.00
_cell.angle_gamma   90.00
#
_symmetry.space_group_name_H-M   'P 1'
#
loop_
_entity.id
_entity.type
_entity.pdbx_description
1 polymer ?
#
loop_
_entity_poly.entity_id
_entity_poly.type
_entity_poly.pdbx_seq_one_letter_code
_entity_poly.pdbx_strand_id
1 'polypeptide(L)'
;MSLKRNIQLFGLSNTAVTNEQPLSLKRHFSGFFDKILVDAPCSGEGMFRRDDRTKNKYDGYDASKFTDLQKTILSDAGDMLKPGGSMVYSTCTFSLEENEEIIEWFLSHNHDFRTIPADNLTQLQNHVSFGFNGFDDAIRIWPHRHKGEGHFAVRLEKNASTKATIQTNSGNDLQSVSKTGEDAVLDFFKEIGLENHIWHENLHFERDKVFVFNSKFHRDFNYIYKGLEVGYFKNSRFFPSQALAMVADLKVTKKINISSDDINASKYLKGESLYLEGHNGWTLVTIDGYPVGWGKLIDGLMKNHYLKEWRLM
;
A
#
# COMPACT_ATOMS: atom_id res chain seq x y z
N MET A 1 -7.01 12.47 2.15
CA MET A 1 -7.48 11.21 1.53
C MET A 1 -7.04 10.04 2.40
N SER A 2 -7.83 8.97 2.51
CA SER A 2 -7.46 7.79 3.30
C SER A 2 -6.51 6.87 2.53
N LEU A 3 -5.68 6.11 3.26
CA LEU A 3 -4.69 5.15 2.70
C LEU A 3 -5.34 4.16 1.71
N LYS A 4 -6.51 3.61 2.06
CA LYS A 4 -7.28 2.71 1.19
C LYS A 4 -7.55 3.31 -0.18
N ARG A 5 -7.96 4.58 -0.23
CA ARG A 5 -8.27 5.27 -1.50
C ARG A 5 -7.01 5.40 -2.37
N ASN A 6 -5.88 5.73 -1.76
CA ASN A 6 -4.61 5.86 -2.50
C ASN A 6 -4.15 4.52 -3.07
N ILE A 7 -4.26 3.43 -2.30
CA ILE A 7 -3.93 2.07 -2.79
C ILE A 7 -4.78 1.69 -4.00
N GLN A 8 -6.10 1.95 -3.93
CA GLN A 8 -7.02 1.67 -5.03
C GLN A 8 -6.72 2.53 -6.26
N LEU A 9 -6.45 3.83 -6.08
CA LEU A 9 -6.13 4.73 -7.19
C LEU A 9 -4.79 4.40 -7.85
N PHE A 10 -3.82 3.95 -7.06
CA PHE A 10 -2.51 3.54 -7.56
C PHE A 10 -2.56 2.16 -8.26
N GLY A 11 -3.65 1.40 -8.09
CA GLY A 11 -3.85 0.13 -8.80
C GLY A 11 -3.09 -1.05 -8.19
N LEU A 12 -2.78 -1.02 -6.89
CA LEU A 12 -2.08 -2.11 -6.22
C LEU A 12 -3.01 -3.31 -5.98
N SER A 13 -2.56 -4.51 -6.36
CA SER A 13 -3.32 -5.77 -6.22
C SER A 13 -2.75 -6.72 -5.16
N ASN A 14 -1.54 -6.46 -4.67
CA ASN A 14 -0.78 -7.30 -3.75
C ASN A 14 -0.65 -6.68 -2.34
N THR A 15 -1.64 -5.88 -1.92
CA THR A 15 -1.57 -5.09 -0.69
C THR A 15 -2.69 -5.43 0.27
N ALA A 16 -2.36 -5.43 1.57
CA ALA A 16 -3.34 -5.42 2.65
C ALA A 16 -3.09 -4.23 3.57
N VAL A 17 -4.15 -3.73 4.19
CA VAL A 17 -4.10 -2.62 5.14
C VAL A 17 -4.80 -3.08 6.41
N THR A 18 -4.05 -3.09 7.50
CA THR A 18 -4.53 -3.38 8.85
C THR A 18 -4.62 -2.10 9.66
N ASN A 19 -5.56 -2.06 10.60
CA ASN A 19 -5.62 -1.04 11.65
C ASN A 19 -5.24 -1.67 12.98
N GLU A 20 -3.95 -1.93 13.15
CA GLU A 20 -3.40 -2.68 14.27
C GLU A 20 -2.27 -1.89 14.93
N GLN A 21 -2.06 -2.11 16.23
CA GLN A 21 -0.86 -1.65 16.92
C GLN A 21 0.34 -2.55 16.54
N PRO A 22 1.58 -2.04 16.45
CA PRO A 22 2.76 -2.84 16.10
C PRO A 22 2.92 -4.11 16.95
N LEU A 23 2.63 -4.03 18.25
CA LEU A 23 2.67 -5.19 19.15
C LEU A 23 1.69 -6.31 18.74
N SER A 24 0.52 -5.97 18.18
CA SER A 24 -0.45 -6.94 17.66
C SER A 24 0.09 -7.66 16.43
N LEU A 25 0.74 -6.90 15.54
CA LEU A 25 1.38 -7.45 14.34
C LEU A 25 2.53 -8.39 14.70
N LYS A 26 3.42 -7.97 15.62
CA LYS A 26 4.58 -8.75 16.07
C LYS A 26 4.21 -10.14 16.58
N ARG A 27 3.11 -10.26 17.32
CA ARG A 27 2.63 -11.57 17.84
C ARG A 27 2.36 -12.58 16.73
N HIS A 28 2.05 -12.12 15.52
CA HIS A 28 1.69 -12.98 14.39
C HIS A 28 2.77 -13.03 13.31
N PHE A 29 3.60 -12.00 13.19
CA PHE A 29 4.58 -11.83 12.10
C PHE A 29 6.04 -11.85 12.56
N SER A 30 6.34 -12.41 13.73
CA SER A 30 7.73 -12.63 14.16
C SER A 30 8.53 -13.39 13.09
N GLY A 31 9.63 -12.80 12.63
CA GLY A 31 10.48 -13.36 11.57
C GLY A 31 9.75 -13.64 10.25
N PHE A 32 8.74 -12.84 9.86
CA PHE A 32 7.93 -13.07 8.67
C PHE A 32 8.36 -12.24 7.46
N PHE A 33 8.75 -10.98 7.65
CA PHE A 33 9.00 -10.08 6.53
C PHE A 33 10.45 -10.14 6.06
N ASP A 34 10.64 -10.16 4.74
CA ASP A 34 11.96 -10.03 4.13
C ASP A 34 12.45 -8.57 4.16
N LYS A 35 11.50 -7.63 4.08
CA LYS A 35 11.75 -6.19 4.12
C LYS A 35 10.70 -5.45 4.93
N ILE A 36 11.14 -4.45 5.71
CA ILE A 36 10.24 -3.58 6.50
C ILE A 36 10.63 -2.11 6.29
N LEU A 37 9.63 -1.23 6.18
CA LEU A 37 9.83 0.22 6.23
C LEU A 37 9.17 0.75 7.51
N VAL A 38 9.97 1.42 8.33
CA VAL A 38 9.53 2.12 9.55
C VAL A 38 9.65 3.62 9.28
N ASP A 39 8.58 4.22 8.78
CA ASP A 39 8.43 5.67 8.74
C ASP A 39 7.82 6.13 10.07
N ALA A 40 8.69 6.56 11.00
CA ALA A 40 8.32 6.69 12.39
C ALA A 40 7.61 8.02 12.69
N PRO A 41 6.59 8.03 13.57
CA PRO A 41 6.09 9.26 14.16
C PRO A 41 7.25 10.02 14.81
N CYS A 42 7.37 11.32 14.52
CA CYS A 42 8.43 12.18 15.01
C CYS A 42 7.91 13.60 15.24
N SER A 43 8.76 14.48 15.76
CA SER A 43 8.46 15.92 15.94
C SER A 43 8.04 16.64 14.65
N GLY A 44 8.45 16.14 13.48
CA GLY A 44 8.06 16.67 12.18
C GLY A 44 8.65 18.04 11.86
N GLU A 45 9.83 18.38 12.38
CA GLU A 45 10.52 19.66 12.10
C GLU A 45 10.70 19.92 10.60
N GLY A 46 10.90 18.87 9.80
CA GLY A 46 10.95 18.96 8.34
C GLY A 46 9.65 19.47 7.71
N MET A 47 8.52 19.36 8.41
CA MET A 47 7.22 19.84 7.92
C MET A 47 6.95 21.32 8.23
N PHE A 48 7.81 22.01 8.98
CA PHE A 48 7.60 23.42 9.37
C PHE A 48 7.42 24.36 8.19
N ARG A 49 8.03 24.08 7.03
CA ARG A 49 7.87 24.90 5.82
C ARG A 49 6.48 24.76 5.18
N ARG A 50 5.77 23.66 5.44
CA ARG A 50 4.48 23.32 4.81
C ARG A 50 3.29 23.38 5.75
N ASP A 51 3.49 23.20 7.05
CA ASP A 51 2.40 23.10 8.03
C ASP A 51 2.70 23.92 9.29
N ASP A 52 2.14 25.14 9.34
CA ASP A 52 2.24 26.04 10.49
C ASP A 52 1.68 25.41 11.79
N ARG A 53 0.77 24.43 11.68
CA ARG A 53 0.22 23.74 12.88
C ARG A 53 1.28 22.88 13.56
N THR A 54 2.18 22.27 12.79
CA THR A 54 3.30 21.47 13.32
C THR A 54 4.28 22.39 14.04
N LYS A 55 4.57 23.55 13.46
CA LYS A 55 5.40 24.59 14.08
C LYS A 55 4.82 25.06 15.42
N ASN A 56 3.52 25.37 15.47
CA ASN A 56 2.87 25.86 16.69
C ASN A 56 2.79 24.81 17.81
N LYS A 57 2.83 23.51 17.47
CA LYS A 57 2.85 22.42 18.46
C LYS A 57 4.25 22.12 19.00
N TYR A 58 5.28 22.72 18.42
CA TYR A 58 6.66 22.52 18.85
C TYR A 58 6.95 23.24 20.17
N ASP A 59 6.23 24.33 20.46
CA ASP A 59 6.31 25.00 21.76
C ASP A 59 5.71 24.10 22.85
N GLY A 60 6.58 23.49 23.67
CA GLY A 60 6.21 22.45 24.63
C GLY A 60 6.49 21.01 24.16
N TYR A 61 7.25 20.87 23.08
CA TYR A 61 7.76 19.60 22.58
C TYR A 61 8.56 18.85 23.64
N ASP A 62 8.24 17.57 23.80
CA ASP A 62 8.94 16.65 24.68
C ASP A 62 9.48 15.51 23.81
N ALA A 63 10.78 15.56 23.53
CA ALA A 63 11.47 14.58 22.68
C ALA A 63 11.28 13.15 23.20
N SER A 64 11.23 12.97 24.52
CA SER A 64 11.16 11.66 25.16
C SER A 64 9.96 10.83 24.67
N LYS A 65 8.82 11.48 24.44
CA LYS A 65 7.57 10.83 23.97
C LYS A 65 7.74 10.18 22.61
N PHE A 66 8.41 10.86 21.68
CA PHE A 66 8.65 10.32 20.35
C PHE A 66 9.76 9.29 20.39
N THR A 67 10.84 9.55 21.13
CA THR A 67 11.94 8.58 21.20
C THR A 67 11.51 7.25 21.80
N ASP A 68 10.68 7.24 22.85
CA ASP A 68 10.21 6.00 23.47
C ASP A 68 9.28 5.21 22.53
N LEU A 69 8.42 5.93 21.79
CA LEU A 69 7.57 5.32 20.78
C LEU A 69 8.39 4.77 19.60
N GLN A 70 9.36 5.53 19.11
CA GLN A 70 10.26 5.13 18.01
C GLN A 70 11.07 3.88 18.39
N LYS A 71 11.62 3.83 19.60
CA LYS A 71 12.30 2.65 20.16
C LYS A 71 11.38 1.43 20.19
N THR A 72 10.14 1.60 20.63
CA THR A 72 9.14 0.52 20.68
C THR A 72 8.80 0.01 19.28
N ILE A 73 8.50 0.91 18.34
CA ILE A 73 8.16 0.54 16.95
C ILE A 73 9.34 -0.15 16.26
N LEU A 74 10.56 0.38 16.42
CA LEU A 74 11.74 -0.15 15.76
C LEU A 74 12.12 -1.54 16.30
N SER A 75 12.02 -1.75 17.62
CA SER A 75 12.21 -3.08 18.22
C SER A 75 11.17 -4.09 17.72
N ASP A 76 9.89 -3.70 17.68
CA ASP A 76 8.85 -4.59 17.16
C ASP A 76 9.04 -4.92 15.67
N ALA A 77 9.49 -3.95 14.87
CA ALA A 77 9.87 -4.17 13.48
C ALA A 77 11.07 -5.13 13.34
N GLY A 78 12.11 -4.97 14.16
CA GLY A 78 13.28 -5.84 14.17
C GLY A 78 12.93 -7.30 14.49
N ASP A 79 11.96 -7.54 15.37
CA ASP A 79 11.46 -8.88 15.69
C ASP A 79 10.67 -9.50 14.53
N MET A 80 9.91 -8.70 13.79
CA MET A 80 9.15 -9.16 12.62
C MET A 80 10.03 -9.41 11.38
N LEU A 81 11.28 -8.93 11.39
CA LEU A 81 12.22 -9.10 10.28
C LEU A 81 12.87 -10.50 10.31
N LYS A 82 12.85 -11.17 9.17
CA LYS A 82 13.56 -12.44 8.94
C LYS A 82 15.08 -12.27 9.13
N PRO A 83 15.79 -13.31 9.59
CA PRO A 83 17.25 -13.37 9.44
C PRO A 83 17.65 -13.16 7.97
N GLY A 84 18.63 -12.29 7.72
CA GLY A 84 19.03 -11.88 6.38
C GLY A 84 18.12 -10.82 5.72
N GLY A 85 17.03 -10.42 6.39
CA GLY A 85 16.16 -9.35 5.93
C GLY A 85 16.76 -7.96 6.16
N SER A 86 16.18 -6.96 5.50
CA SER A 86 16.59 -5.56 5.63
C SER A 86 15.41 -4.66 6.03
N MET A 87 15.65 -3.66 6.87
CA MET A 87 14.64 -2.64 7.16
C MET A 87 15.18 -1.23 6.97
N VAL A 88 14.30 -0.27 6.69
CA VAL A 88 14.63 1.15 6.64
C VAL A 88 13.92 1.84 7.79
N TYR A 89 14.66 2.61 8.58
CA TYR A 89 14.11 3.56 9.53
C TYR A 89 14.17 4.96 8.92
N SER A 90 13.07 5.71 8.95
CA SER A 90 13.01 7.08 8.47
C SER A 90 12.19 7.99 9.37
N THR A 91 12.52 9.28 9.33
CA THR A 91 11.78 10.34 10.00
C THR A 91 11.75 11.60 9.14
N CYS A 92 10.84 12.53 9.46
CA CYS A 92 10.82 13.88 8.92
C CYS A 92 11.24 14.95 9.95
N THR A 93 12.19 14.62 10.83
CA THR A 93 12.76 15.52 11.86
C THR A 93 14.27 15.72 11.65
N PHE A 94 14.82 16.82 12.16
CA PHE A 94 16.26 17.07 12.14
C PHE A 94 16.97 16.63 13.42
N SER A 95 16.23 16.46 14.53
CA SER A 95 16.72 16.02 15.86
C SER A 95 17.71 14.85 15.78
N LEU A 96 18.75 14.86 16.63
CA LEU A 96 19.69 13.74 16.77
C LEU A 96 19.08 12.64 17.64
N GLU A 97 18.34 13.06 18.67
CA GLU A 97 17.65 12.22 19.66
C GLU A 97 16.63 11.27 19.00
N GLU A 98 15.96 11.74 17.95
CA GLU A 98 15.00 10.96 17.15
C GLU A 98 15.63 10.22 15.96
N ASN A 99 16.92 10.43 15.67
CA ASN A 99 17.59 9.89 14.50
C ASN A 99 18.76 8.99 14.91
N GLU A 100 20.00 9.50 14.89
CA GLU A 100 21.20 8.72 15.18
C GLU A 100 21.14 8.05 16.57
N GLU A 101 20.62 8.74 17.59
CA GLU A 101 20.54 8.17 18.94
C GLU A 101 19.53 7.02 19.04
N ILE A 102 18.45 7.03 18.23
CA ILE A 102 17.53 5.88 18.13
C ILE A 102 18.25 4.68 17.52
N ILE A 103 19.06 4.91 16.48
CA ILE A 103 19.79 3.84 15.80
C ILE A 103 20.90 3.29 16.68
N GLU A 104 21.65 4.15 17.36
CA GLU A 104 22.66 3.76 18.34
C GLU A 104 22.04 2.93 19.48
N TRP A 105 20.93 3.41 20.05
CA TRP A 105 20.18 2.67 21.04
C TRP A 105 19.74 1.30 20.50
N PHE A 106 19.19 1.23 19.29
CA PHE A 106 18.71 -0.01 18.72
C PHE A 106 19.85 -1.03 18.52
N LEU A 107 20.98 -0.61 17.96
CA LEU A 107 22.14 -1.47 17.72
C LEU A 107 22.82 -1.95 19.02
N SER A 108 22.80 -1.13 20.08
CA SER A 108 23.32 -1.54 21.40
C SER A 108 22.47 -2.63 22.06
N HIS A 109 21.21 -2.77 21.68
CA HIS A 109 20.29 -3.80 22.22
C HIS A 109 20.08 -4.98 21.27
N ASN A 110 20.45 -4.84 19.99
CA ASN A 110 20.22 -5.83 18.93
C ASN A 110 21.51 -6.07 18.13
N HIS A 111 22.43 -6.85 18.72
CA HIS A 111 23.76 -7.10 18.16
C HIS A 111 23.77 -7.93 16.87
N ASP A 112 22.63 -8.49 16.47
CA ASP A 112 22.46 -9.15 15.18
C ASP A 112 22.10 -8.18 14.05
N PHE A 113 22.03 -6.88 14.32
CA PHE A 113 21.83 -5.85 13.32
C PHE A 113 23.08 -5.02 13.06
N ARG A 114 23.15 -4.46 11.85
CA ARG A 114 24.14 -3.47 11.44
C ARG A 114 23.53 -2.48 10.46
N THR A 115 24.09 -1.27 10.36
CA THR A 115 23.77 -0.37 9.24
C THR A 115 24.43 -0.87 7.96
N ILE A 116 23.78 -0.60 6.84
CA ILE A 116 24.36 -0.79 5.52
C ILE A 116 24.05 0.44 4.64
N PRO A 117 24.99 0.87 3.79
CA PRO A 117 24.77 2.00 2.90
C PRO A 117 23.62 1.68 1.91
N ALA A 118 22.91 2.69 1.43
CA ALA A 118 21.90 2.51 0.38
C ALA A 118 22.55 2.04 -0.94
N ASP A 119 21.87 1.19 -1.72
CA ASP A 119 22.45 0.60 -2.96
C ASP A 119 22.85 1.66 -3.99
N ASN A 120 22.14 2.79 -3.99
CA ASN A 120 22.35 3.93 -4.89
C ASN A 120 22.97 5.15 -4.18
N LEU A 121 23.65 4.96 -3.04
CA LEU A 121 24.20 6.07 -2.25
C LEU A 121 25.11 6.97 -3.10
N THR A 122 25.86 6.39 -4.05
CA THR A 122 26.71 7.13 -4.99
C THR A 122 25.94 8.05 -5.94
N GLN A 123 24.71 7.72 -6.28
CA GLN A 123 23.83 8.55 -7.11
C GLN A 123 23.14 9.64 -6.28
N LEU A 124 23.00 9.41 -4.97
CA LEU A 124 22.35 10.32 -4.03
C LEU A 124 23.30 11.38 -3.45
N GLN A 125 24.62 11.25 -3.62
CA GLN A 125 25.63 12.11 -2.98
C GLN A 125 25.40 13.62 -3.13
N ASN A 126 24.84 14.05 -4.27
CA ASN A 126 24.54 15.47 -4.55
C ASN A 126 23.16 15.93 -4.06
N HIS A 127 22.40 15.03 -3.43
CA HIS A 127 21.01 15.22 -3.01
C HIS A 127 20.80 14.94 -1.52
N VAL A 128 21.81 14.39 -0.84
CA VAL A 128 21.77 14.07 0.58
C VAL A 128 23.08 14.48 1.24
N SER A 129 23.01 14.73 2.54
CA SER A 129 24.15 14.72 3.45
C SER A 129 24.16 13.37 4.17
N PHE A 130 25.25 13.06 4.86
CA PHE A 130 25.36 11.84 5.66
C PHE A 130 25.00 12.10 7.12
N GLY A 131 24.73 11.02 7.86
CA GLY A 131 24.47 11.05 9.30
C GLY A 131 25.67 11.53 10.10
N PHE A 132 25.42 11.87 11.36
CA PHE A 132 26.46 12.31 12.29
C PHE A 132 26.97 11.14 13.14
N ASN A 133 27.96 11.39 14.01
CA ASN A 133 28.41 10.44 15.03
C ASN A 133 28.82 9.05 14.50
N GLY A 134 29.39 8.99 13.30
CA GLY A 134 29.83 7.74 12.68
C GLY A 134 28.74 6.99 11.89
N PHE A 135 27.54 7.57 11.73
CA PHE A 135 26.47 7.01 10.89
C PHE A 135 26.57 7.47 9.43
N ASP A 136 27.72 7.21 8.78
CA ASP A 136 27.96 7.59 7.38
C ASP A 136 27.03 6.85 6.39
N ASP A 137 26.48 5.70 6.80
CA ASP A 137 25.48 4.94 6.05
C ASP A 137 24.08 5.58 6.07
N ALA A 138 23.84 6.49 7.03
CA ALA A 138 22.58 7.20 7.13
C ALA A 138 22.56 8.42 6.21
N ILE A 139 21.38 8.75 5.69
CA ILE A 139 21.16 9.90 4.83
C ILE A 139 20.34 10.96 5.55
N ARG A 140 20.71 12.22 5.33
CA ARG A 140 20.02 13.42 5.80
C ARG A 140 19.71 14.34 4.63
N ILE A 141 18.47 14.73 4.49
CA ILE A 141 18.04 15.76 3.55
C ILE A 141 17.89 17.06 4.35
N TRP A 142 18.66 18.08 3.98
CA TRP A 142 18.63 19.41 4.60
C TRP A 142 18.02 20.40 3.62
N PRO A 143 16.97 21.15 3.99
CA PRO A 143 16.28 22.05 3.06
C PRO A 143 17.15 23.21 2.56
N HIS A 144 18.23 23.57 3.27
CA HIS A 144 19.18 24.61 2.86
C HIS A 144 20.31 24.10 1.96
N ARG A 145 20.44 22.77 1.79
CA ARG A 145 21.48 22.14 0.95
C ARG A 145 20.89 21.39 -0.24
N HIS A 146 19.73 20.79 -0.03
CA HIS A 146 19.12 19.80 -0.92
C HIS A 146 17.69 20.19 -1.26
N LYS A 147 17.23 19.75 -2.44
CA LYS A 147 15.81 19.90 -2.81
C LYS A 147 14.99 18.91 -1.98
N GLY A 148 14.15 19.44 -1.09
CA GLY A 148 13.30 18.65 -0.20
C GLY A 148 12.85 19.46 1.01
N GLU A 149 12.03 18.86 1.87
CA GLU A 149 11.54 19.47 3.11
C GLU A 149 12.53 19.24 4.27
N GLY A 150 12.96 18.00 4.44
CA GLY A 150 13.86 17.57 5.50
C GLY A 150 13.54 16.15 5.95
N HIS A 151 14.50 15.24 5.92
CA HIS A 151 14.31 13.82 6.25
C HIS A 151 15.61 13.19 6.77
N PHE A 152 15.46 12.15 7.57
CA PHE A 152 16.51 11.20 7.91
C PHE A 152 16.09 9.80 7.44
N ALA A 153 17.04 9.00 6.96
CA ALA A 153 16.81 7.58 6.75
C ALA A 153 18.11 6.77 6.92
N VAL A 154 17.98 5.54 7.44
CA VAL A 154 19.07 4.56 7.47
C VAL A 154 18.54 3.17 7.15
N ARG A 155 19.36 2.37 6.46
CA ARG A 155 19.07 0.97 6.20
C ARG A 155 19.82 0.08 7.19
N LEU A 156 19.08 -0.84 7.80
CA LEU A 156 19.55 -1.84 8.75
C LEU A 156 19.40 -3.23 8.14
N GLU A 157 20.34 -4.12 8.41
CA GLU A 157 20.31 -5.53 8.00
C GLU A 157 20.42 -6.43 9.21
N LYS A 158 19.60 -7.50 9.25
CA LYS A 158 19.66 -8.54 10.28
C LYS A 158 20.52 -9.70 9.80
N ASN A 159 21.45 -10.15 10.64
CA ASN A 159 22.36 -11.24 10.32
C ASN A 159 21.61 -12.53 9.96
N ALA A 160 22.03 -13.19 8.88
CA ALA A 160 21.40 -14.43 8.39
C ALA A 160 21.56 -15.63 9.35
N SER A 161 22.54 -15.60 10.26
CA SER A 161 22.79 -16.67 11.22
C SER A 161 21.89 -16.62 12.46
N THR A 162 21.04 -15.60 12.60
CA THR A 162 20.10 -15.51 13.73
C THR A 162 19.04 -16.61 13.62
N LYS A 163 18.84 -17.40 14.69
CA LYS A 163 17.79 -18.43 14.72
C LYS A 163 16.41 -17.76 14.67
N ALA A 164 15.60 -18.08 13.67
CA ALA A 164 14.22 -17.61 13.60
C ALA A 164 13.37 -18.34 14.66
N THR A 165 12.66 -17.59 15.50
CA THR A 165 11.57 -18.12 16.33
C THR A 165 10.30 -18.10 15.50
N ILE A 166 10.10 -19.11 14.65
CA ILE A 166 8.89 -19.22 13.83
C ILE A 166 7.75 -19.71 14.74
N GLN A 167 6.82 -18.82 15.08
CA GLN A 167 5.53 -19.23 15.64
C GLN A 167 4.53 -19.38 14.49
N THR A 168 4.36 -20.60 13.98
CA THR A 168 3.32 -20.90 12.99
C THR A 168 2.00 -21.16 13.70
N ASN A 169 1.12 -20.15 13.77
CA ASN A 169 -0.29 -20.40 14.05
C ASN A 169 -1.01 -20.67 12.73
N SER A 170 -1.06 -21.93 12.34
CA SER A 170 -1.81 -22.41 11.16
C SER A 170 -3.29 -22.54 11.50
N GLY A 171 -4.06 -21.48 11.28
CA GLY A 171 -5.52 -21.56 11.16
C GLY A 171 -5.89 -22.07 9.77
N ASN A 172 -6.57 -23.22 9.70
CA ASN A 172 -7.32 -23.65 8.52
C ASN A 172 -8.73 -23.07 8.60
N ASP A 173 -9.24 -22.61 7.44
CA ASP A 173 -10.66 -22.62 7.10
C ASP A 173 -10.87 -21.88 5.77
N LEU A 174 -11.15 -22.65 4.73
CA LEU A 174 -11.82 -22.16 3.53
C LEU A 174 -13.32 -22.24 3.82
N GLN A 175 -14.03 -21.10 3.79
CA GLN A 175 -15.48 -21.13 3.72
C GLN A 175 -15.89 -21.67 2.35
N SER A 176 -16.76 -22.67 2.35
CA SER A 176 -17.34 -23.24 1.14
C SER A 176 -18.28 -22.23 0.49
N VAL A 177 -18.03 -21.93 -0.79
CA VAL A 177 -18.85 -21.06 -1.62
C VAL A 177 -19.87 -21.92 -2.37
N SER A 178 -21.05 -21.36 -2.65
CA SER A 178 -21.97 -21.98 -3.61
C SER A 178 -21.35 -21.92 -5.01
N LYS A 179 -21.18 -23.07 -5.66
CA LYS A 179 -20.62 -23.26 -7.01
C LYS A 179 -21.08 -22.21 -8.06
N THR A 180 -22.33 -21.75 -7.96
CA THR A 180 -22.94 -20.73 -8.84
C THR A 180 -22.34 -19.33 -8.76
N GLY A 181 -21.77 -18.93 -7.61
CA GLY A 181 -21.12 -17.62 -7.46
C GLY A 181 -19.77 -17.56 -8.14
N GLU A 182 -19.00 -18.64 -8.03
CA GLU A 182 -17.70 -18.76 -8.67
C GLU A 182 -17.81 -18.74 -10.19
N ASP A 183 -18.74 -19.52 -10.76
CA ASP A 183 -19.01 -19.54 -12.20
C ASP A 183 -19.26 -18.13 -12.77
N ALA A 184 -20.03 -17.28 -12.07
CA ALA A 184 -20.31 -15.92 -12.52
C ALA A 184 -19.07 -15.01 -12.54
N VAL A 185 -18.11 -15.21 -11.62
CA VAL A 185 -16.84 -14.47 -11.60
C VAL A 185 -15.95 -14.96 -12.75
N LEU A 186 -15.89 -16.27 -12.98
CA LEU A 186 -15.11 -16.88 -14.05
C LEU A 186 -15.65 -16.49 -15.44
N ASP A 187 -16.97 -16.46 -15.60
CA ASP A 187 -17.64 -15.96 -16.80
C ASP A 187 -17.28 -14.50 -17.07
N PHE A 188 -17.28 -13.67 -16.02
CA PHE A 188 -16.83 -12.28 -16.13
C PHE A 188 -15.35 -12.19 -16.53
N PHE A 189 -14.45 -12.97 -15.91
CA PHE A 189 -13.04 -12.99 -16.29
C PHE A 189 -12.85 -13.37 -17.75
N LYS A 190 -13.56 -14.40 -18.23
CA LYS A 190 -13.57 -14.77 -19.64
C LYS A 190 -14.12 -13.64 -20.53
N GLU A 191 -15.18 -12.95 -20.09
CA GLU A 191 -15.76 -11.82 -20.83
C GLU A 191 -14.76 -10.69 -21.07
N ILE A 192 -13.88 -10.42 -20.09
CA ILE A 192 -12.87 -9.36 -20.15
C ILE A 192 -11.48 -9.82 -20.58
N GLY A 193 -11.31 -11.09 -20.96
CA GLY A 193 -10.06 -11.67 -21.45
C GLY A 193 -9.03 -12.04 -20.38
N LEU A 194 -9.49 -12.36 -19.17
CA LEU A 194 -8.67 -12.77 -18.02
C LEU A 194 -8.87 -14.24 -17.62
N GLU A 195 -9.39 -15.09 -18.52
CA GLU A 195 -9.69 -16.50 -18.25
C GLU A 195 -8.49 -17.32 -17.77
N ASN A 196 -7.27 -16.94 -18.18
CA ASN A 196 -6.03 -17.64 -17.79
C ASN A 196 -5.26 -16.92 -16.67
N HIS A 197 -5.83 -15.88 -16.06
CA HIS A 197 -5.13 -15.11 -15.02
C HIS A 197 -5.11 -15.90 -13.70
N ILE A 198 -3.95 -16.01 -13.03
CA ILE A 198 -3.75 -16.77 -11.76
C ILE A 198 -4.72 -16.44 -10.61
N TRP A 199 -5.48 -15.36 -10.75
CA TRP A 199 -6.48 -14.94 -9.77
C TRP A 199 -7.63 -15.93 -9.62
N HIS A 200 -7.95 -16.73 -10.65
CA HIS A 200 -8.99 -17.76 -10.53
C HIS A 200 -8.66 -18.82 -9.48
N GLU A 201 -7.37 -19.05 -9.17
CA GLU A 201 -6.93 -20.03 -8.17
C GLU A 201 -7.05 -19.50 -6.73
N ASN A 202 -7.26 -18.20 -6.55
CA ASN A 202 -7.15 -17.51 -5.26
C ASN A 202 -8.33 -16.58 -5.00
N LEU A 203 -9.53 -16.98 -5.41
CA LEU A 203 -10.76 -16.25 -5.13
C LEU A 203 -11.25 -16.53 -3.70
N HIS A 204 -11.54 -15.47 -2.95
CA HIS A 204 -12.07 -15.53 -1.59
C HIS A 204 -13.39 -14.77 -1.53
N PHE A 205 -14.42 -15.43 -1.03
CA PHE A 205 -15.76 -14.86 -0.96
C PHE A 205 -16.09 -14.51 0.48
N GLU A 206 -16.48 -13.26 0.72
CA GLU A 206 -16.88 -12.78 2.04
C GLU A 206 -18.20 -12.03 1.91
N ARG A 207 -19.28 -12.64 2.41
CA ARG A 207 -20.65 -12.13 2.26
C ARG A 207 -21.00 -11.95 0.78
N ASP A 208 -21.22 -10.71 0.35
CA ASP A 208 -21.51 -10.33 -1.03
C ASP A 208 -20.27 -9.97 -1.84
N LYS A 209 -19.08 -9.95 -1.25
CA LYS A 209 -17.84 -9.49 -1.89
C LYS A 209 -16.93 -10.64 -2.32
N VAL A 210 -16.14 -10.36 -3.35
CA VAL A 210 -15.12 -11.27 -3.88
C VAL A 210 -13.78 -10.58 -3.85
N PHE A 211 -12.78 -11.26 -3.29
CA PHE A 211 -11.41 -10.78 -3.16
C PHE A 211 -10.45 -11.76 -3.81
N VAL A 212 -9.27 -11.25 -4.18
CA VAL A 212 -8.13 -12.08 -4.56
C VAL A 212 -6.92 -11.74 -3.70
N PHE A 213 -6.32 -12.79 -3.14
CA PHE A 213 -5.08 -12.71 -2.41
C PHE A 213 -4.44 -14.11 -2.26
N ASN A 214 -3.11 -14.14 -2.28
CA ASN A 214 -2.33 -15.37 -2.22
C ASN A 214 -1.81 -15.69 -0.81
N SER A 215 -2.03 -14.80 0.15
CA SER A 215 -1.53 -14.91 1.52
C SER A 215 -2.65 -15.31 2.49
N LYS A 216 -2.29 -16.02 3.55
CA LYS A 216 -3.21 -16.23 4.67
C LYS A 216 -3.37 -14.94 5.46
N PHE A 217 -4.59 -14.65 5.88
CA PHE A 217 -4.90 -13.51 6.74
C PHE A 217 -5.28 -13.97 8.14
N HIS A 218 -4.73 -13.31 9.16
CA HIS A 218 -5.09 -13.53 10.56
C HIS A 218 -6.48 -12.97 10.84
N ARG A 219 -7.41 -13.81 11.32
CA ARG A 219 -8.81 -13.43 11.58
C ARG A 219 -8.98 -12.32 12.62
N ASP A 220 -8.03 -12.23 13.54
CA ASP A 220 -8.11 -11.32 14.68
C ASP A 220 -7.71 -9.88 14.32
N PHE A 221 -7.27 -9.64 13.08
CA PHE A 221 -6.91 -8.30 12.63
C PHE A 221 -8.08 -7.54 12.03
N ASN A 222 -8.10 -6.24 12.32
CA ASN A 222 -8.98 -5.28 11.68
C ASN A 222 -8.42 -4.87 10.30
N TYR A 223 -8.83 -5.56 9.24
CA TYR A 223 -8.46 -5.18 7.87
C TYR A 223 -9.34 -4.05 7.34
N ILE A 224 -8.70 -2.94 6.95
CA ILE A 224 -9.32 -1.86 6.17
C ILE A 224 -9.40 -2.25 4.68
N TYR A 225 -8.39 -3.00 4.21
CA TYR A 225 -8.26 -3.47 2.83
C TYR A 225 -7.56 -4.84 2.84
N LYS A 226 -8.11 -5.82 2.12
CA LYS A 226 -7.69 -7.23 2.21
C LYS A 226 -7.49 -7.80 0.81
N GLY A 227 -6.31 -7.57 0.23
CA GLY A 227 -6.05 -7.90 -1.17
C GLY A 227 -6.96 -7.13 -2.13
N LEU A 228 -6.98 -7.57 -3.38
CA LEU A 228 -7.77 -6.92 -4.42
C LEU A 228 -9.25 -7.32 -4.29
N GLU A 229 -10.14 -6.37 -3.96
CA GLU A 229 -11.59 -6.57 -4.14
C GLU A 229 -11.87 -6.66 -5.65
N VAL A 230 -12.27 -7.83 -6.16
CA VAL A 230 -12.55 -8.04 -7.59
C VAL A 230 -13.95 -7.54 -7.94
N GLY A 231 -14.90 -7.69 -7.03
CA GLY A 231 -16.28 -7.32 -7.26
C GLY A 231 -17.20 -7.73 -6.12
N TYR A 232 -18.49 -7.63 -6.39
CA TYR A 232 -19.54 -7.98 -5.44
C TYR A 232 -20.79 -8.49 -6.14
N PHE A 233 -21.63 -9.21 -5.40
CA PHE A 233 -22.90 -9.73 -5.84
C PHE A 233 -24.05 -8.85 -5.37
N LYS A 234 -24.94 -8.51 -6.30
CA LYS A 234 -26.22 -7.85 -5.98
C LYS A 234 -27.33 -8.53 -6.77
N ASN A 235 -28.36 -9.00 -6.07
CA ASN A 235 -29.47 -9.75 -6.66
C ASN A 235 -28.98 -10.91 -7.56
N SER A 236 -28.04 -11.70 -7.03
CA SER A 236 -27.41 -12.85 -7.72
C SER A 236 -26.66 -12.52 -9.01
N ARG A 237 -26.31 -11.24 -9.23
CA ARG A 237 -25.48 -10.80 -10.37
C ARG A 237 -24.15 -10.27 -9.86
N PHE A 238 -23.08 -10.65 -10.54
CA PHE A 238 -21.75 -10.14 -10.29
C PHE A 238 -21.56 -8.73 -10.89
N PHE A 239 -20.92 -7.85 -10.12
CA PHE A 239 -20.51 -6.51 -10.51
C PHE A 239 -19.02 -6.35 -10.22
N PRO A 240 -18.19 -5.96 -11.20
CA PRO A 240 -16.78 -5.73 -10.97
C PRO A 240 -16.58 -4.47 -10.12
N SER A 241 -15.55 -4.50 -9.27
CA SER A 241 -15.24 -3.38 -8.38
C SER A 241 -14.48 -2.29 -9.12
N GLN A 242 -14.52 -1.07 -8.57
CA GLN A 242 -13.63 0.01 -9.00
C GLN A 242 -12.15 -0.35 -8.79
N ALA A 243 -11.81 -1.08 -7.71
CA ALA A 243 -10.43 -1.45 -7.43
C ALA A 243 -9.84 -2.35 -8.53
N LEU A 244 -10.63 -3.28 -9.05
CA LEU A 244 -10.24 -4.11 -10.20
C LEU A 244 -9.98 -3.26 -11.44
N ALA A 245 -10.83 -2.26 -11.70
CA ALA A 245 -10.67 -1.39 -12.86
C ALA A 245 -9.31 -0.66 -12.84
N MET A 246 -8.87 -0.26 -11.65
CA MET A 246 -7.66 0.55 -11.46
C MET A 246 -6.36 -0.23 -11.50
N VAL A 247 -6.38 -1.57 -11.54
CA VAL A 247 -5.14 -2.37 -11.51
C VAL A 247 -4.25 -1.98 -12.69
N ALA A 248 -3.07 -1.44 -12.39
CA ALA A 248 -2.24 -0.73 -13.35
C ALA A 248 -1.82 -1.60 -14.56
N ASP A 249 -1.50 -2.87 -14.31
CA ASP A 249 -1.01 -3.81 -15.32
C ASP A 249 -2.11 -4.76 -15.85
N LEU A 250 -3.39 -4.43 -15.63
CA LEU A 250 -4.48 -5.32 -16.00
C LEU A 250 -4.69 -5.37 -17.53
N LYS A 251 -4.46 -6.56 -18.11
CA LYS A 251 -4.60 -6.79 -19.55
C LYS A 251 -6.03 -7.15 -19.93
N VAL A 252 -6.91 -6.16 -19.92
CA VAL A 252 -8.31 -6.31 -20.38
C VAL A 252 -8.40 -6.21 -21.90
N THR A 253 -9.13 -7.14 -22.52
CA THR A 253 -9.36 -7.15 -23.98
C THR A 253 -10.49 -6.21 -24.40
N LYS A 254 -11.57 -6.14 -23.63
CA LYS A 254 -12.71 -5.25 -23.87
C LYS A 254 -12.50 -3.88 -23.21
N LYS A 255 -12.02 -2.93 -23.98
CA LYS A 255 -11.75 -1.55 -23.54
C LYS A 255 -12.25 -0.53 -24.53
N ILE A 256 -12.73 0.60 -24.03
CA ILE A 256 -13.03 1.80 -24.81
C ILE A 256 -12.18 2.93 -24.27
N ASN A 257 -11.41 3.55 -25.17
CA ASN A 257 -10.60 4.72 -24.85
C ASN A 257 -11.33 6.01 -25.23
N ILE A 258 -11.39 6.94 -24.29
CA ILE A 258 -11.95 8.28 -24.47
C ILE A 258 -10.79 9.28 -24.38
N SER A 259 -10.72 10.24 -25.30
CA SER A 259 -9.75 11.34 -25.17
C SER A 259 -10.09 12.21 -23.97
N SER A 260 -9.11 12.69 -23.22
CA SER A 260 -9.38 13.68 -22.15
C SER A 260 -9.99 15.00 -22.67
N ASP A 261 -9.81 15.30 -23.95
CA ASP A 261 -10.42 16.46 -24.62
C ASP A 261 -11.89 16.23 -25.02
N ASP A 262 -12.37 14.97 -25.01
CA ASP A 262 -13.77 14.65 -25.31
C ASP A 262 -14.66 14.94 -24.09
N ILE A 263 -15.79 15.61 -24.31
CA ILE A 263 -16.81 15.85 -23.28
C ILE A 263 -17.28 14.56 -22.58
N ASN A 264 -17.23 13.42 -23.28
CA ASN A 264 -17.56 12.11 -22.74
C ASN A 264 -16.63 11.69 -21.58
N ALA A 265 -15.38 12.17 -21.55
CA ALA A 265 -14.48 11.93 -20.41
C ALA A 265 -15.03 12.59 -19.14
N SER A 266 -15.43 13.85 -19.22
CA SER A 266 -16.03 14.57 -18.09
C SER A 266 -17.37 13.96 -17.67
N LYS A 267 -18.23 13.64 -18.64
CA LYS A 267 -19.52 12.96 -18.38
C LYS A 267 -19.33 11.62 -17.68
N TYR A 268 -18.37 10.81 -18.14
CA TYR A 268 -18.04 9.54 -17.50
C TYR A 268 -17.64 9.75 -16.03
N LEU A 269 -16.72 10.67 -15.77
CA LEU A 269 -16.23 10.96 -14.41
C LEU A 269 -17.30 11.58 -13.50
N LYS A 270 -18.35 12.19 -14.07
CA LYS A 270 -19.55 12.64 -13.33
C LYS A 270 -20.58 11.52 -13.08
N GLY A 271 -20.38 10.35 -13.67
CA GLY A 271 -21.26 9.20 -13.51
C GLY A 271 -22.43 9.17 -14.51
N GLU A 272 -22.37 9.96 -15.59
CA GLU A 272 -23.37 9.98 -16.65
C GLU A 272 -23.23 8.76 -17.58
N SER A 273 -24.35 8.29 -18.13
CA SER A 273 -24.36 7.29 -19.20
C SER A 273 -23.92 7.92 -20.52
N LEU A 274 -23.22 7.16 -21.35
CA LEU A 274 -22.66 7.63 -22.62
C LEU A 274 -23.26 6.86 -23.79
N TYR A 275 -23.34 7.49 -24.96
CA TYR A 275 -23.65 6.80 -26.22
C TYR A 275 -22.34 6.57 -26.97
N LEU A 276 -21.92 5.32 -27.08
CA LEU A 276 -20.64 4.90 -27.63
C LEU A 276 -20.82 3.65 -28.49
N GLU A 277 -20.09 3.53 -29.58
CA GLU A 277 -20.03 2.30 -30.36
C GLU A 277 -19.17 1.24 -29.66
N GLY A 278 -19.53 -0.04 -29.83
CA GLY A 278 -18.77 -1.15 -29.26
C GLY A 278 -19.61 -2.42 -29.08
N HIS A 279 -18.99 -3.43 -28.47
CA HIS A 279 -19.66 -4.71 -28.19
C HIS A 279 -20.36 -4.70 -26.83
N ASN A 280 -21.54 -5.31 -26.78
CA ASN A 280 -22.30 -5.47 -25.53
C ASN A 280 -21.47 -6.19 -24.45
N GLY A 281 -21.64 -5.75 -23.20
CA GLY A 281 -20.99 -6.35 -22.04
C GLY A 281 -20.24 -5.36 -21.15
N TRP A 282 -19.53 -5.92 -20.18
CA TRP A 282 -18.60 -5.17 -19.33
C TRP A 282 -17.40 -4.71 -20.16
N THR A 283 -17.09 -3.41 -20.04
CA THR A 283 -16.02 -2.77 -20.79
C THR A 283 -15.22 -1.87 -19.85
N LEU A 284 -13.90 -2.00 -19.89
CA LEU A 284 -12.99 -1.09 -19.18
C LEU A 284 -12.99 0.25 -19.91
N VAL A 285 -13.26 1.33 -19.18
CA VAL A 285 -13.14 2.69 -19.72
C VAL A 285 -11.73 3.19 -19.40
N THR A 286 -11.05 3.69 -20.43
CA THR A 286 -9.77 4.36 -20.29
C THR A 286 -9.87 5.81 -20.76
N ILE A 287 -9.13 6.71 -20.12
CA ILE A 287 -8.94 8.09 -20.58
C ILE A 287 -7.47 8.23 -20.96
N ASP A 288 -7.20 8.57 -22.22
CA ASP A 288 -5.84 8.64 -22.79
C ASP A 288 -4.98 7.38 -22.51
N GLY A 289 -5.62 6.21 -22.53
CA GLY A 289 -5.00 4.92 -22.26
C GLY A 289 -4.92 4.53 -20.78
N TYR A 290 -5.23 5.43 -19.85
CA TYR A 290 -5.21 5.14 -18.41
C TYR A 290 -6.55 4.57 -17.94
N PRO A 291 -6.58 3.46 -17.20
CA PRO A 291 -7.82 2.91 -16.67
C PRO A 291 -8.48 3.87 -15.67
N VAL A 292 -9.78 4.08 -15.82
CA VAL A 292 -10.55 4.96 -14.93
C VAL A 292 -11.75 4.29 -14.28
N GLY A 293 -12.28 3.20 -14.85
CA GLY A 293 -13.43 2.52 -14.27
C GLY A 293 -14.13 1.59 -15.23
N TRP A 294 -15.28 1.06 -14.81
CA TRP A 294 -16.11 0.19 -15.62
C TRP A 294 -17.29 0.92 -16.26
N GLY A 295 -17.69 0.45 -17.43
CA GLY A 295 -18.99 0.68 -18.04
C GLY A 295 -19.61 -0.64 -18.48
N LYS A 296 -20.93 -0.67 -18.59
CA LYS A 296 -21.65 -1.80 -19.20
C LYS A 296 -22.37 -1.32 -20.45
N LEU A 297 -21.88 -1.74 -21.62
CA LEU A 297 -22.43 -1.36 -22.92
C LEU A 297 -23.60 -2.27 -23.29
N ILE A 298 -24.73 -1.68 -23.67
CA ILE A 298 -25.91 -2.39 -24.18
C ILE A 298 -26.47 -1.54 -25.33
N ASP A 299 -26.38 -2.08 -26.55
CA ASP A 299 -26.93 -1.50 -27.78
C ASP A 299 -26.56 -0.02 -27.97
N GLY A 300 -25.26 0.27 -27.81
CA GLY A 300 -24.69 1.61 -27.95
C GLY A 300 -24.83 2.52 -26.71
N LEU A 301 -25.61 2.13 -25.70
CA LEU A 301 -25.71 2.87 -24.43
C LEU A 301 -24.79 2.27 -23.38
N MET A 302 -23.76 3.02 -22.99
CA MET A 302 -22.87 2.67 -21.89
C MET A 302 -23.46 3.14 -20.56
N LYS A 303 -23.95 2.18 -19.77
CA LYS A 303 -24.30 2.43 -18.37
C LYS A 303 -23.04 2.61 -17.55
N ASN A 304 -22.97 3.72 -16.83
CA ASN A 304 -21.80 4.10 -16.06
C ASN A 304 -21.74 3.34 -14.72
N HIS A 305 -20.60 2.70 -14.46
CA HIS A 305 -20.32 1.99 -13.21
C HIS A 305 -19.12 2.59 -12.45
N TYR A 306 -18.74 3.83 -12.77
CA TYR A 306 -17.75 4.59 -12.02
C TYR A 306 -18.20 4.82 -10.57
N LEU A 307 -17.26 4.60 -9.64
CA LEU A 307 -17.50 4.63 -8.20
C LEU A 307 -18.10 5.97 -7.77
N LYS A 308 -19.24 5.92 -7.08
CA LYS A 308 -20.04 7.11 -6.75
C LYS A 308 -19.25 8.12 -5.92
N GLU A 309 -18.47 7.63 -4.98
CA GLU A 309 -17.63 8.39 -4.05
C GLU A 309 -16.47 9.11 -4.76
N TRP A 310 -16.17 8.75 -6.01
CA TRP A 310 -15.09 9.33 -6.80
C TRP A 310 -15.59 10.24 -7.92
N ARG A 311 -16.90 10.40 -8.06
CA ARG A 311 -17.50 11.24 -9.10
C ARG A 311 -17.07 12.69 -8.93
N LEU A 312 -16.76 13.33 -10.04
CA LEU A 312 -16.59 14.77 -10.07
C LEU A 312 -17.93 15.44 -9.78
N MET A 313 -17.89 16.48 -8.94
CA MET A 313 -19.01 17.39 -8.73
C MET A 313 -19.08 18.40 -9.88
#